data_AF-N1UBZ5-F1
#
_entry.id   AF-N1UBZ5-F1
#
_cell.length_a   1.000
_cell.length_b   1.000
_cell.length_c   1.000
_cell.angle_alpha   90.00
_cell.angle_beta   90.00
_cell.angle_gamma   90.00
#
_symmetry.space_group_name_H-M   'P 1'
#
loop_
_entity.id
_entity.type
_entity.pdbx_description
1 polymer ?
#
loop_
_entity_poly.entity_id
_entity_poly.type
_entity_poly.pdbx_seq_one_letter_code
_entity_poly.pdbx_strand_id
1 'polypeptide(L)' 'MGFRGLVQTGETRSLEAKDRLELKVGDGSAVEMIQNGKPKITLGRPGKLVKKIFVKTQNPYDSTQSIIKELGE' A
#
# COMPACT_ATOMS: atom_id res chain seq x y z
N MET A 1 -7.70 -13.57 -4.62
CA MET A 1 -7.75 -12.85 -5.92
C MET A 1 -7.36 -11.40 -5.67
N GLY A 2 -6.49 -10.81 -6.49
CA GLY A 2 -6.08 -9.40 -6.38
C GLY A 2 -6.85 -8.51 -7.35
N PHE A 3 -6.93 -7.21 -7.07
CA PHE A 3 -7.50 -6.23 -7.99
C PHE A 3 -6.50 -5.88 -9.10
N ARG A 4 -6.97 -5.88 -10.35
CA ARG A 4 -6.24 -5.34 -11.51
C ARG A 4 -7.22 -4.56 -12.38
N GLY A 5 -6.99 -3.26 -12.52
CA GLY A 5 -7.86 -2.37 -13.28
C GLY A 5 -7.40 -0.92 -13.20
N LEU A 6 -8.19 -0.03 -13.78
CA LEU A 6 -8.02 1.41 -13.64
C LEU A 6 -8.81 1.90 -12.43
N VAL A 7 -8.25 2.84 -11.69
CA VAL A 7 -8.96 3.59 -10.64
C VAL A 7 -9.33 4.94 -11.25
N GLN A 8 -10.61 5.26 -11.26
CA GLN A 8 -11.09 6.54 -11.80
C GLN A 8 -10.89 7.69 -10.81
N THR A 9 -10.91 8.93 -11.30
CA THR A 9 -10.84 10.11 -10.46
C THR A 9 -11.96 10.11 -9.42
N GLY A 10 -11.59 10.25 -8.14
CA GLY A 10 -12.53 10.21 -7.01
C GLY A 10 -12.96 8.82 -6.57
N GLU A 11 -12.57 7.76 -7.29
CA GLU A 11 -12.83 6.38 -6.88
C GLU A 11 -11.90 6.00 -5.72
N THR A 12 -12.48 5.40 -4.68
CA THR A 12 -11.72 4.82 -3.56
C THR A 12 -11.82 3.31 -3.57
N ARG A 13 -10.69 2.63 -3.33
CA ARG A 13 -10.63 1.16 -3.21
C ARG A 13 -10.01 0.76 -1.89
N SER A 14 -10.70 -0.10 -1.16
CA SER A 14 -10.16 -0.78 0.02
C SER A 14 -9.49 -2.08 -0.40
N LEU A 15 -8.24 -2.26 0.01
CA LEU A 15 -7.47 -3.48 -0.22
C LEU A 15 -7.11 -4.09 1.13
N GLU A 16 -7.36 -5.38 1.28
CA GLU A 16 -7.09 -6.13 2.49
C GLU A 16 -6.27 -7.39 2.17
N ALA A 17 -5.31 -7.71 3.04
CA ALA A 17 -4.50 -8.92 2.91
C ALA A 17 -4.11 -9.45 4.29
N LYS A 18 -4.00 -10.78 4.40
CA LYS A 18 -3.63 -11.46 5.65
C LYS A 18 -2.13 -11.39 5.95
N ASP A 19 -1.29 -11.56 4.92
CA ASP A 19 0.16 -11.72 5.06
C ASP A 19 0.96 -10.74 4.21
N ARG A 20 0.58 -10.54 2.95
CA ARG A 20 1.29 -9.67 2.00
C ARG A 20 0.33 -8.94 1.08
N LEU A 21 0.57 -7.64 0.90
CA LEU A 21 -0.12 -6.78 -0.06
C LEU A 21 0.91 -6.14 -1.00
N GLU A 22 0.75 -6.33 -2.31
CA GLU A 22 1.59 -5.70 -3.33
C GLU A 22 0.73 -4.74 -4.17
N LEU A 23 1.10 -3.46 -4.19
CA LEU A 23 0.48 -2.44 -5.02
C LEU A 23 1.44 -2.04 -6.14
N LYS A 24 0.92 -1.97 -7.36
CA LYS A 24 1.60 -1.41 -8.52
C LYS A 24 0.72 -0.34 -9.13
N VAL A 25 1.24 0.87 -9.23
CA VAL A 25 0.52 2.04 -9.74
C VAL A 25 1.34 2.65 -10.87
N GLY A 26 0.70 2.91 -12.02
CA GLY A 26 1.37 3.46 -13.19
C GLY A 26 1.75 4.94 -13.06
N ASP A 27 1.00 5.70 -12.26
CA ASP A 27 1.30 7.10 -11.92
C ASP A 27 1.19 7.29 -10.39
N GLY A 28 2.34 7.32 -9.72
CA GLY A 28 2.41 7.47 -8.27
C GLY A 28 1.81 8.76 -7.72
N SER A 29 1.72 9.82 -8.52
CA SER A 29 1.15 11.10 -8.06
C SER A 29 -0.37 11.13 -8.11
N ALA A 30 -0.97 10.31 -8.97
CA ALA A 30 -2.42 10.27 -9.19
C ALA A 30 -3.16 9.45 -8.12
N VAL A 31 -2.43 8.74 -7.26
CA VAL A 31 -3.02 7.84 -6.26
C VAL A 31 -2.53 8.22 -4.87
N GLU A 32 -3.48 8.43 -3.97
CA GLU A 32 -3.27 8.60 -2.55
C GLU A 32 -3.62 7.29 -1.82
N MET A 33 -2.94 7.02 -0.71
CA MET A 33 -3.17 5.84 0.11
C MET A 33 -3.27 6.20 1.59
N ILE A 34 -4.17 5.52 2.28
CA ILE A 34 -4.33 5.56 3.74
C ILE A 34 -3.94 4.18 4.28
N GLN A 35 -2.90 4.12 5.11
CA GLN A 35 -2.44 2.86 5.70
C GLN A 35 -2.96 2.72 7.13
N ASN A 36 -3.94 1.84 7.39
CA ASN A 36 -4.43 1.54 8.75
C ASN A 36 -4.76 2.79 9.58
N GLY A 37 -5.47 3.76 8.99
CA GLY A 37 -5.85 5.01 9.66
C GLY A 37 -4.72 6.05 9.81
N LYS A 38 -3.51 5.77 9.30
CA LYS A 38 -2.44 6.76 9.17
C LYS A 38 -2.84 7.86 8.17
N PRO A 39 -2.26 9.07 8.28
CA PRO A 39 -2.54 10.15 7.34
C PRO A 39 -2.32 9.72 5.89
N LYS A 40 -3.10 10.33 4.99
CA LYS A 40 -3.00 10.07 3.55
C LYS A 40 -1.61 10.43 3.05
N ILE A 41 -1.08 9.58 2.16
CA ILE A 41 0.19 9.82 1.47
C ILE A 41 0.00 9.63 -0.04
N THR A 42 0.66 10.48 -0.82
CA THR A 42 0.81 10.26 -2.26
C THR A 42 1.79 9.11 -2.49
N LEU A 43 1.49 8.20 -3.41
CA LEU A 43 2.27 6.98 -3.57
C LEU A 43 3.65 7.20 -4.22
N GLY A 44 3.81 8.26 -5.01
CA GLY A 44 5.12 8.63 -5.56
C GLY A 44 5.09 9.86 -6.46
N ARG A 45 6.08 9.96 -7.35
CA ARG A 45 6.25 11.11 -8.26
C ARG A 45 5.34 11.01 -9.50
N PRO A 46 5.00 12.14 -10.15
CA PRO A 46 4.19 12.14 -11.36
C PRO A 46 4.80 11.34 -12.50
N GLY A 47 3.97 10.55 -13.19
CA GLY A 47 4.37 9.75 -14.35
C GLY A 47 5.38 8.63 -14.05
N LYS A 48 5.61 8.31 -12.77
CA LYS A 48 6.48 7.20 -12.35
C LYS A 48 5.64 6.03 -11.89
N LEU A 49 6.05 4.84 -12.36
CA LEU A 49 5.54 3.58 -11.85
C LEU A 49 6.05 3.39 -10.42
N VAL A 50 5.12 3.16 -9.51
CA VAL A 50 5.41 2.91 -8.09
C VAL A 50 5.05 1.47 -7.78
N LYS A 51 5.94 0.78 -7.05
CA LYS A 51 5.66 -0.51 -6.45
C LYS A 51 5.79 -0.39 -4.94
N LYS A 52 4.74 -0.76 -4.21
CA LYS A 52 4.77 -0.85 -2.74
C LYS A 52 4.47 -2.29 -2.33
N ILE A 53 5.27 -2.82 -1.41
CA ILE A 53 5.06 -4.16 -0.88
C ILE A 53 4.93 -4.03 0.64
N PHE A 54 3.79 -4.45 1.16
CA PHE A 54 3.52 -4.50 2.59
C PHE A 54 3.52 -5.96 3.04
N VAL A 55 4.25 -6.25 4.11
CA VAL A 55 4.31 -7.58 4.71
C VAL A 55 3.99 -7.49 6.19
N LYS A 56 3.25 -8.49 6.67
CA LYS A 56 3.08 -8.72 8.11
C LYS A 56 4.37 -9.32 8.67
N THR A 57 4.95 -8.66 9.67
CA THR A 57 6.13 -9.15 10.40
C THR A 57 5.87 -9.10 11.90
N GLN A 58 6.55 -9.94 12.67
CA GLN A 58 6.52 -9.82 14.14
C GLN A 58 7.14 -8.49 14.57
N ASN A 59 6.59 -7.90 15.62
CA ASN A 59 7.15 -6.69 16.22
C ASN A 59 8.51 -7.06 16.85
N PRO A 60 9.61 -6.37 16.49
CA PRO A 60 10.94 -6.68 17.01
C PRO A 60 11.08 -6.45 18.52
N TYR A 61 10.16 -5.70 19.13
CA TYR A 61 10.16 -5.40 20.57
C TYR A 61 9.08 -6.16 21.35
N ASP A 62 8.14 -6.82 20.67
CA ASP A 62 7.04 -7.58 21.30
C ASP A 62 6.63 -8.76 20.40
N SER A 63 7.01 -9.98 20.78
CA SER A 63 6.75 -11.17 19.97
C SER A 63 5.27 -11.58 19.90
N THR A 64 4.40 -11.01 20.73
CA THR A 64 2.95 -11.25 20.69
C THR A 64 2.23 -10.37 19.67
N GLN A 65 2.90 -9.32 19.19
CA GLN A 65 2.34 -8.35 18.26
C GLN A 65 2.89 -8.52 16.85
N SER A 66 2.06 -8.20 15.86
CA SER A 66 2.46 -8.10 14.46
C SER A 66 2.37 -6.66 13.99
N ILE A 67 3.31 -6.25 13.17
CA ILE A 67 3.32 -4.94 12.50
C ILE A 67 3.32 -5.13 10.99
N ILE A 68 2.84 -4.10 10.27
CA ILE A 68 2.96 -4.04 8.82
C ILE A 68 4.24 -3.28 8.49
N LYS A 69 5.15 -3.94 7.78
CA LYS A 69 6.39 -3.35 7.28
C LYS A 69 6.25 -3.11 5.78
N GLU A 70 6.60 -1.91 5.34
CA GLU A 70 6.80 -1.61 3.93
C GLU A 70 8.21 -2.10 3.53
N LEU A 71 8.29 -2.98 2.54
CA LEU A 71 9.52 -3.30 1.84
C LEU A 71 9.62 -2.30 0.68
N GLY A 72 10.65 -1.45 0.73
CA GLY A 72 10.83 -0.29 -0.15
C GLY A 72 10.81 -0.60 -1.65
N GLU A 73 10.77 0.48 -2.44
CA GLU A 73 10.76 0.46 -3.92
C GLU A 73 11.93 -0.31 -4.55
#